data_AF-A0A356AXP6-F1
#
_entry.id   AF-A0A356AXP6-F1
#
_cell.length_a   1.000
_cell.length_b   1.000
_cell.length_c   1.000
_cell.angle_alpha   90.00
_cell.angle_beta   90.00
_cell.angle_gamma   90.00
#
_symmetry.space_group_name_H-M   'P 1'
#
loop_
_entity.id
_entity.type
_entity.pdbx_description
1 polymer ?
#
loop_
_entity_poly.entity_id
_entity_poly.type
_entity_poly.pdbx_seq_one_letter_code
_entity_poly.pdbx_strand_id
1 'polypeptide(L)'
;MKLFKKSKEKTELELIMEQAHIHEISGWEKLKHAETWKHIFFRFFTYLLLFSMAFVFLYPFLFLLTDSVKSLADLTDITVKWIPTRGLRWVNYKYAWQELKGPVTLPNSIYMTGMATFIHVISCSFIGYGFARFHFKGSNLLFGILVLAMVIPLQVMMIPMFILYSNVFGWTNSMKPILIPAIFGYGLKGGLYIFIFRQFFV
;
A
#
# COMPACT_ATOMS: atom_id res chain seq x y z
N MET A 1 -53.80 36.92 -54.39
CA MET A 1 -52.33 36.96 -54.57
C MET A 1 -51.54 37.26 -53.28
N LYS A 2 -51.98 38.17 -52.38
CA LYS A 2 -51.28 38.48 -51.11
C LYS A 2 -51.23 37.33 -50.08
N LEU A 3 -52.25 36.46 -50.02
CA LEU A 3 -52.31 35.34 -49.07
C LEU A 3 -51.27 34.24 -49.37
N PHE A 4 -50.98 33.96 -50.65
CA PHE A 4 -49.97 32.98 -51.05
C PHE A 4 -48.54 33.42 -50.72
N LYS A 5 -48.25 34.73 -50.80
CA LYS A 5 -46.92 35.28 -50.45
C LYS A 5 -46.62 35.13 -48.96
N LYS A 6 -47.62 35.40 -48.10
CA LYS A 6 -47.52 35.27 -46.64
C LYS A 6 -47.36 33.81 -46.19
N SER A 7 -48.01 32.87 -46.88
CA SER A 7 -47.82 31.44 -46.62
C SER A 7 -46.41 30.98 -46.97
N LYS A 8 -45.86 31.42 -48.11
CA LYS A 8 -44.52 31.04 -48.55
C LYS A 8 -43.43 31.59 -47.62
N GLU A 9 -43.59 32.84 -47.18
CA GLU A 9 -42.68 33.50 -46.24
C GLU A 9 -42.70 32.80 -44.87
N LYS A 10 -43.87 32.35 -44.39
CA LYS A 10 -43.95 31.58 -43.14
C LYS A 10 -43.21 30.23 -43.24
N THR A 11 -43.35 29.52 -44.36
CA THR A 11 -42.63 28.26 -44.60
C THR A 11 -41.12 28.46 -44.73
N GLU A 12 -40.68 29.55 -45.37
CA GLU A 12 -39.24 29.89 -45.43
C GLU A 12 -38.67 30.20 -44.04
N LEU A 13 -39.41 30.91 -43.19
CA LEU A 13 -38.98 31.17 -41.81
C LEU A 13 -38.92 29.90 -40.94
N GLU A 14 -39.88 28.97 -41.09
CA GLU A 14 -39.87 27.69 -40.38
C GLU A 14 -38.64 26.85 -40.79
N LEU A 15 -38.30 26.81 -42.08
CA LEU A 15 -37.11 26.11 -42.58
C LEU A 15 -35.79 26.72 -42.07
N ILE A 16 -35.70 28.05 -41.98
CA ILE A 16 -34.52 28.74 -41.44
C ILE A 16 -34.35 28.44 -39.96
N MET A 17 -35.43 28.45 -39.18
CA MET A 17 -35.40 28.14 -37.75
C MET A 17 -35.02 26.67 -37.49
N GLU A 18 -35.51 25.74 -38.32
CA GLU A 18 -35.13 24.32 -38.25
C GLU A 18 -33.65 24.11 -38.57
N GLN A 19 -33.13 24.77 -39.62
CA GLN A 19 -31.71 24.71 -39.98
C GLN A 19 -30.80 25.32 -38.91
N ALA A 20 -31.20 26.44 -38.30
CA ALA A 20 -30.46 27.06 -37.21
C ALA A 20 -30.40 26.14 -35.97
N HIS A 21 -31.52 25.50 -35.62
CA HIS A 21 -31.59 24.57 -34.50
C HIS A 21 -30.75 23.31 -34.74
N ILE A 22 -30.77 22.74 -35.96
CA ILE A 22 -29.92 21.60 -36.34
C ILE A 22 -28.44 21.98 -36.29
N HIS A 23 -28.07 23.17 -36.79
CA HIS A 23 -26.68 23.64 -36.77
C HIS A 23 -26.19 23.85 -35.33
N GLU A 24 -27.02 24.43 -34.46
CA GLU A 24 -26.72 24.61 -33.04
C GLU A 24 -26.52 23.27 -32.32
N ILE A 25 -27.45 22.31 -32.46
CA ILE A 25 -27.31 20.96 -31.87
C ILE A 25 -26.02 20.28 -32.35
N SER A 26 -25.71 20.37 -33.64
CA SER A 26 -24.48 19.77 -34.20
C SER A 26 -23.19 20.39 -33.63
N GLY A 27 -23.23 21.68 -33.26
CA GLY A 27 -22.13 22.36 -32.58
C GLY A 27 -21.94 21.87 -31.15
N TRP A 28 -23.04 21.71 -30.40
CA TRP A 28 -23.03 21.18 -29.03
C TRP A 28 -22.55 19.72 -28.97
N GLU A 29 -22.88 18.88 -29.95
CA GLU A 29 -22.38 17.49 -30.04
C GLU A 29 -20.87 17.43 -30.30
N LYS A 30 -20.35 18.27 -31.21
CA LYS A 30 -18.91 18.33 -31.51
C LYS A 30 -18.09 18.80 -30.31
N LEU A 31 -18.57 19.77 -29.54
CA LEU A 31 -17.90 20.24 -28.32
C LEU A 31 -17.91 19.17 -27.22
N LYS A 32 -19.04 18.47 -27.02
CA LYS A 32 -19.12 17.33 -26.09
C LYS A 32 -18.15 16.20 -26.46
N HIS A 33 -18.04 15.88 -27.75
CA HIS A 33 -17.09 14.87 -28.20
C HIS A 33 -15.64 15.31 -27.95
N ALA A 34 -15.26 16.54 -28.30
CA ALA A 34 -13.90 17.03 -28.09
C ALA A 34 -13.44 16.99 -26.61
N GLU A 35 -14.31 17.27 -25.65
CA GLU A 35 -14.00 17.10 -24.22
C GLU A 35 -13.91 15.62 -23.82
N THR A 36 -14.82 14.78 -24.32
CA THR A 36 -14.83 13.34 -24.01
C THR A 36 -13.54 12.64 -24.46
N TRP A 37 -13.01 12.97 -25.64
CA TRP A 37 -11.75 12.40 -26.14
C TRP A 37 -10.54 12.79 -25.28
N LYS A 38 -10.49 14.03 -24.77
CA LYS A 38 -9.44 14.46 -23.83
C LYS A 38 -9.49 13.64 -22.53
N HIS A 39 -10.69 13.39 -21.99
CA HIS A 39 -10.86 12.58 -20.80
C HIS A 39 -10.48 11.11 -21.01
N ILE A 40 -10.83 10.52 -22.16
CA ILE A 40 -10.45 9.15 -22.51
C ILE A 40 -8.93 9.03 -22.63
N PHE A 41 -8.28 9.96 -23.34
CA PHE A 41 -6.84 9.99 -23.49
C PHE A 41 -6.12 10.15 -22.14
N PHE A 42 -6.57 11.07 -21.30
CA PHE A 42 -6.02 11.27 -19.96
C PHE A 42 -6.19 10.03 -19.07
N ARG A 43 -7.36 9.38 -19.11
CA ARG A 43 -7.61 8.13 -18.38
C ARG A 43 -6.73 6.99 -18.88
N PHE A 44 -6.57 6.86 -20.20
CA PHE A 44 -5.68 5.87 -20.79
C PHE A 44 -4.24 6.06 -20.32
N PHE A 45 -3.72 7.30 -20.38
CA PHE A 45 -2.38 7.60 -19.88
C PHE A 45 -2.24 7.35 -18.37
N THR A 46 -3.25 7.72 -17.60
CA THR A 46 -3.30 7.44 -16.15
C THR A 46 -3.25 5.93 -15.88
N TYR A 47 -4.07 5.13 -16.55
CA TYR A 47 -4.04 3.68 -16.40
C TYR A 47 -2.74 3.05 -16.87
N LEU A 48 -2.14 3.55 -17.95
CA LEU A 48 -0.83 3.11 -18.42
C LEU A 48 0.24 3.37 -17.36
N LEU A 49 0.25 4.56 -16.75
CA LEU A 49 1.15 4.92 -15.66
C LEU A 49 0.94 4.01 -14.44
N LEU A 50 -0.30 3.86 -13.98
CA LEU A 50 -0.64 3.01 -12.83
C LEU A 50 -0.23 1.55 -13.07
N PHE A 51 -0.50 1.02 -14.27
CA PHE A 51 -0.12 -0.34 -14.64
C PHE A 51 1.39 -0.51 -14.66
N SER A 52 2.12 0.45 -15.23
CA SER A 52 3.60 0.41 -15.27
C SER A 52 4.20 0.43 -13.86
N MET A 53 3.68 1.27 -12.96
CA MET A 53 4.10 1.30 -11.56
C MET A 53 3.79 -0.02 -10.87
N ALA A 54 2.57 -0.54 -11.01
CA ALA A 54 2.18 -1.82 -10.44
C ALA A 54 3.09 -2.96 -10.94
N PHE A 55 3.43 -2.97 -12.23
CA PHE A 55 4.36 -3.92 -12.81
C PHE A 55 5.76 -3.81 -12.20
N VAL A 56 6.31 -2.61 -12.04
CA VAL A 56 7.62 -2.39 -11.40
C VAL A 56 7.65 -2.94 -9.97
N PHE A 57 6.59 -2.74 -9.19
CA PHE A 57 6.48 -3.29 -7.83
C PHE A 57 6.31 -4.81 -7.81
N LEU A 58 5.56 -5.38 -8.76
CA LEU A 58 5.31 -6.82 -8.85
C LEU A 58 6.47 -7.60 -9.47
N TYR A 59 7.29 -6.95 -10.29
CA TYR A 59 8.41 -7.56 -11.00
C TYR A 59 9.28 -8.49 -10.13
N PRO A 60 9.83 -8.04 -8.97
CA PRO A 60 10.65 -8.92 -8.13
C PRO A 60 9.89 -10.14 -7.60
N PHE A 61 8.58 -10.03 -7.37
CA PHE A 61 7.74 -11.15 -6.92
C PHE A 61 7.47 -12.15 -8.03
N LEU A 62 7.18 -11.67 -9.24
CA LEU A 62 6.98 -12.53 -10.42
C LEU A 62 8.26 -13.32 -10.73
N PHE A 63 9.41 -12.66 -10.62
CA PHE A 63 10.71 -13.30 -10.80
C PHE A 63 10.97 -14.36 -9.71
N LEU A 64 10.70 -14.04 -8.44
CA LEU A 64 10.83 -14.99 -7.32
C LEU A 64 9.95 -16.23 -7.48
N LEU A 65 8.70 -16.06 -7.93
CA LEU A 65 7.77 -17.18 -8.19
C LEU A 65 8.23 -18.06 -9.35
N THR A 66 8.89 -17.47 -10.34
CA THR A 66 9.44 -18.24 -11.46
C THR A 66 10.67 -19.01 -11.00
N ASP A 67 11.58 -18.35 -10.28
CA ASP A 67 12.82 -18.95 -9.80
C ASP A 67 12.59 -20.05 -8.77
N SER A 68 11.54 -19.95 -7.95
CA SER A 68 11.20 -20.99 -6.97
C SER A 68 10.89 -22.35 -7.61
N VAL A 69 10.44 -22.36 -8.87
CA VAL A 69 10.11 -23.59 -9.62
C VAL A 69 11.19 -23.98 -10.65
N LYS A 70 12.28 -23.21 -10.78
CA LYS A 70 13.39 -23.52 -11.71
C LYS A 70 14.30 -24.65 -11.19
N SER A 71 15.01 -25.28 -12.13
CA SER A 71 16.14 -26.17 -11.82
C SER A 71 17.41 -25.37 -11.57
N LEU A 72 18.39 -25.93 -10.84
CA LEU A 72 19.70 -25.28 -10.66
C LEU A 72 20.35 -24.95 -12.01
N ALA A 73 20.21 -25.83 -12.99
CA ALA A 73 20.74 -25.61 -14.34
C ALA A 73 19.99 -24.50 -15.11
N ASP A 74 18.74 -24.18 -14.77
CA ASP A 74 18.02 -23.03 -15.34
C ASP A 74 18.37 -21.73 -14.60
N LEU A 75 18.80 -21.81 -13.35
CA LEU A 75 19.27 -20.66 -12.56
C LEU A 75 20.68 -20.22 -12.94
N THR A 76 21.53 -21.16 -13.39
CA THR A 76 22.90 -20.87 -13.84
C THR A 76 22.99 -20.50 -15.32
N ASP A 77 21.90 -20.62 -16.07
CA ASP A 77 21.82 -20.18 -17.45
C ASP A 77 21.69 -18.65 -17.49
N ILE A 78 22.71 -17.98 -18.06
CA ILE A 78 22.76 -16.51 -18.18
C ILE A 78 21.72 -15.95 -19.14
N THR A 79 21.04 -16.80 -19.91
CA THR A 79 19.94 -16.39 -20.76
C THR A 79 18.74 -16.05 -19.88
N VAL A 80 18.20 -14.83 -20.00
CA VAL A 80 17.05 -14.39 -19.21
C VAL A 80 15.79 -15.19 -19.62
N LYS A 81 15.52 -16.29 -18.91
CA LYS A 81 14.37 -17.17 -19.13
C LYS A 81 13.29 -16.98 -18.07
N TRP A 82 12.11 -16.52 -18.50
CA TRP A 82 10.90 -16.38 -17.68
C TRP A 82 10.13 -17.68 -17.47
N ILE A 83 10.36 -18.69 -18.30
CA ILE A 83 9.66 -19.98 -18.20
C ILE A 83 10.72 -21.06 -18.04
N PRO A 84 10.61 -21.94 -17.03
CA PRO A 84 11.55 -23.04 -16.86
C PRO A 84 11.58 -23.94 -18.10
N THR A 85 12.75 -24.07 -18.72
CA THR A 85 12.90 -24.90 -19.93
C THR A 85 12.95 -26.39 -19.64
N ARG A 86 13.26 -26.78 -18.40
CA ARG A 86 13.46 -28.17 -17.98
C ARG A 86 12.31 -28.71 -17.12
N GLY A 87 11.15 -28.05 -17.16
CA GLY A 87 9.96 -28.41 -16.40
C GLY A 87 9.87 -27.74 -15.02
N LEU A 88 8.68 -27.81 -14.42
CA LEU A 88 8.37 -27.20 -13.12
C LEU A 88 8.85 -28.09 -11.97
N ARG A 89 9.74 -27.57 -11.11
CA ARG A 89 10.31 -28.30 -9.97
C ARG A 89 9.61 -27.97 -8.64
N TRP A 90 8.38 -28.45 -8.48
CA TRP A 90 7.62 -28.33 -7.22
C TRP A 90 8.34 -28.93 -6.00
N VAL A 91 9.26 -29.89 -6.22
CA VAL A 91 10.09 -30.49 -5.16
C VAL A 91 10.92 -29.45 -4.40
N ASN A 92 11.26 -28.31 -5.02
CA ASN A 92 11.97 -27.22 -4.36
C ASN A 92 11.24 -26.73 -3.10
N TYR A 93 9.90 -26.71 -3.11
CA TYR A 93 9.09 -26.35 -1.94
C TYR A 93 9.20 -27.37 -0.81
N LYS A 94 9.28 -28.67 -1.14
CA LYS A 94 9.50 -29.73 -0.15
C LYS A 94 10.88 -29.59 0.50
N TYR A 95 11.91 -29.34 -0.30
CA TYR A 95 13.26 -29.09 0.22
C TYR A 95 13.30 -27.84 1.09
N ALA A 96 12.74 -26.72 0.62
CA ALA A 96 12.66 -25.49 1.41
C ALA A 96 11.93 -25.72 2.74
N TRP A 97 10.81 -26.44 2.75
CA TRP A 97 10.06 -26.76 3.97
C TRP A 97 10.88 -27.58 4.97
N GLN A 98 11.70 -28.52 4.49
CA GLN A 98 12.58 -29.35 5.32
C GLN A 98 13.77 -28.55 5.86
N GLU A 99 14.44 -27.77 5.01
CA GLU A 99 15.59 -26.93 5.39
C GLU A 99 15.20 -25.86 6.41
N LEU A 100 14.03 -25.23 6.25
CA LEU A 100 13.51 -24.27 7.22
C LEU A 100 13.07 -24.91 8.54
N LYS A 101 13.05 -26.25 8.66
CA LYS A 101 12.40 -26.96 9.78
C LYS A 101 10.96 -26.46 9.97
N GLY A 102 10.20 -26.36 8.87
CA GLY A 102 8.88 -25.73 8.80
C GLY A 102 7.92 -26.04 9.96
N PRO A 103 7.77 -27.31 10.40
CA PRO A 103 6.90 -27.66 11.52
C PRO A 103 7.24 -27.00 12.86
N VAL A 104 8.49 -26.58 13.05
CA VAL A 104 8.94 -25.90 14.28
C VAL A 104 9.00 -24.39 14.06
N THR A 105 9.58 -23.95 12.95
CA THR A 105 9.85 -22.53 12.69
C THR A 105 8.59 -21.73 12.42
N LEU A 106 7.63 -22.29 11.67
CA LEU A 106 6.41 -21.57 11.29
C LEU A 106 5.50 -21.30 12.50
N PRO A 107 5.12 -22.29 13.34
CA PRO A 107 4.30 -22.04 14.52
C PRO A 107 4.99 -21.10 15.52
N ASN A 108 6.31 -21.25 15.72
CA ASN A 108 7.06 -20.34 16.60
C ASN A 108 7.00 -18.89 16.11
N SER A 109 7.15 -18.67 14.80
CA SER A 109 7.09 -17.33 14.21
C SER A 109 5.69 -16.71 14.31
N ILE A 110 4.65 -17.51 14.05
CA ILE A 110 3.25 -17.09 14.18
C ILE A 110 2.93 -16.75 15.63
N TYR A 111 3.30 -17.63 16.57
CA TYR A 111 3.08 -17.42 18.00
C TYR A 111 3.80 -16.17 18.51
N MET A 112 5.09 -16.03 18.18
CA MET A 112 5.90 -14.88 18.60
C MET A 112 5.33 -13.56 18.06
N THR A 113 5.05 -13.51 16.76
CA THR A 113 4.57 -12.29 16.10
C THR A 113 3.14 -11.95 16.53
N GLY A 114 2.27 -12.95 16.62
CA GLY A 114 0.89 -12.78 17.04
C GLY A 114 0.78 -12.27 18.47
N MET A 115 1.49 -12.91 19.40
CA MET A 115 1.50 -12.50 20.80
C MET A 115 2.11 -11.11 20.99
N ALA A 116 3.25 -10.82 20.35
CA ALA A 116 3.86 -9.50 20.41
C ALA A 116 2.94 -8.42 19.83
N THR A 117 2.29 -8.68 18.69
CA THR A 117 1.37 -7.73 18.05
C THR A 117 0.15 -7.46 18.92
N PHE A 118 -0.49 -8.50 19.46
CA PHE A 118 -1.67 -8.39 20.30
C PHE A 118 -1.39 -7.51 21.53
N ILE A 119 -0.33 -7.82 22.27
CA ILE A 119 0.07 -7.06 23.45
C ILE A 119 0.44 -5.62 23.08
N HIS A 120 1.21 -5.43 22.01
CA HIS A 120 1.66 -4.11 21.59
C HIS A 120 0.50 -3.19 21.22
N VAL A 121 -0.49 -3.71 20.47
CA VAL A 121 -1.70 -2.97 20.09
C VAL A 121 -2.49 -2.54 21.31
N ILE A 122 -2.69 -3.46 22.28
CA ILE A 122 -3.39 -3.16 23.52
C ILE A 122 -2.66 -2.09 24.32
N SER A 123 -1.35 -2.25 24.53
CA SER A 123 -0.53 -1.28 25.27
C SER A 123 -0.55 0.10 24.61
N CYS A 124 -0.34 0.18 23.29
CA CYS A 124 -0.37 1.44 22.55
C CYS A 124 -1.75 2.11 22.60
N SER A 125 -2.83 1.33 22.56
CA SER A 125 -4.20 1.83 22.69
C SER A 125 -4.43 2.46 24.07
N PHE A 126 -4.04 1.78 25.17
CA PHE A 126 -4.16 2.33 26.52
C PHE A 126 -3.33 3.60 26.71
N ILE A 127 -2.08 3.61 26.24
CA ILE A 127 -1.20 4.78 26.36
C ILE A 127 -1.76 5.95 25.51
N GLY A 128 -2.19 5.68 24.28
CA GLY A 128 -2.79 6.68 23.39
C GLY A 128 -4.07 7.29 23.95
N TYR A 129 -4.94 6.45 24.54
CA TYR A 129 -6.13 6.90 25.26
C TYR A 129 -5.76 7.78 26.46
N GLY A 130 -4.72 7.37 27.20
CA GLY A 130 -4.11 8.15 28.28
C GLY A 130 -3.79 9.58 27.86
N PHE A 131 -3.04 9.72 26.77
CA PHE A 131 -2.64 11.03 26.22
C PHE A 131 -3.79 11.84 25.60
N ALA A 132 -4.85 11.19 25.14
CA ALA A 132 -6.00 11.87 24.53
C ALA A 132 -6.98 12.42 25.58
N ARG A 133 -7.23 11.67 26.66
CA ARG A 133 -8.32 11.97 27.61
C ARG A 133 -7.87 12.55 28.95
N PHE A 134 -6.65 12.27 29.40
CA PHE A 134 -6.17 12.74 30.68
C PHE A 134 -5.19 13.92 30.54
N HIS A 135 -5.51 15.04 31.20
CA HIS A 135 -4.61 16.18 31.30
C HIS A 135 -3.87 16.15 32.64
N PHE A 136 -2.65 15.62 32.62
CA PHE A 136 -1.76 15.60 33.78
C PHE A 136 -0.53 16.49 33.56
N LYS A 137 0.10 16.92 34.67
CA LYS A 137 1.28 17.80 34.61
C LYS A 137 2.43 17.11 33.87
N GLY A 138 2.85 17.66 32.73
CA GLY A 138 3.92 17.12 31.89
C GLY A 138 3.46 16.27 30.70
N SER A 139 2.16 16.10 30.46
CA SER A 139 1.63 15.30 29.34
C SER A 139 2.14 15.79 27.97
N ASN A 140 2.19 17.11 27.77
CA ASN A 140 2.69 17.71 26.52
C ASN A 140 4.19 17.45 26.30
N LEU A 141 4.99 17.41 27.38
CA LEU A 141 6.42 17.11 27.29
C LEU A 141 6.64 15.64 26.92
N LEU A 142 5.97 14.72 27.63
CA LEU A 142 6.07 13.28 27.33
C LEU A 142 5.58 12.96 25.92
N PHE A 143 4.50 13.61 25.47
CA PHE A 143 4.02 13.47 24.11
C PHE A 143 5.02 14.03 23.08
N GLY A 144 5.67 15.15 23.38
CA GLY A 144 6.75 15.69 22.56
C GLY A 144 7.94 14.73 22.44
N ILE A 145 8.37 14.11 23.55
CA ILE A 145 9.42 13.09 23.56
C ILE A 145 9.02 11.88 22.70
N LEU A 146 7.78 11.44 22.80
CA LEU A 146 7.25 10.34 22.00
C LEU A 146 7.27 10.65 20.49
N VAL A 147 6.88 11.87 20.11
CA VAL A 147 6.96 12.34 18.72
C VAL A 147 8.41 12.37 18.23
N LEU A 148 9.35 12.84 19.05
CA LEU A 148 10.78 12.83 18.71
C LEU A 148 11.31 11.40 18.55
N ALA A 149 10.91 10.48 19.43
CA ALA A 149 11.34 9.09 19.39
C ALA A 149 10.93 8.37 18.09
N MET A 150 9.76 8.70 17.52
CA MET A 150 9.31 8.09 16.25
C MET A 150 9.99 8.67 15.00
N VAL A 151 10.70 9.80 15.09
CA VAL A 151 11.52 10.35 14.00
C VAL A 151 12.81 9.55 13.81
N ILE A 152 13.31 8.93 14.88
CA ILE A 152 14.55 8.15 14.84
C ILE A 152 14.32 6.85 14.06
N PRO A 153 15.10 6.57 13.00
CA PRO A 153 14.95 5.36 12.22
C PRO A 153 15.36 4.13 13.04
N LEU A 154 14.51 3.11 13.01
CA LEU A 154 14.73 1.86 13.76
C LEU A 154 16.03 1.17 13.40
N GLN A 155 16.42 1.24 12.13
CA GLN A 155 17.63 0.63 11.59
C GLN A 155 18.88 1.13 12.33
N VAL A 156 18.92 2.41 12.73
CA VAL A 156 20.04 2.98 13.51
C VAL A 156 20.00 2.51 14.96
N MET A 157 18.80 2.23 15.50
CA MET A 157 18.63 1.69 16.86
C MET A 157 18.86 0.17 16.95
N MET A 158 18.91 -0.57 15.85
CA MET A 158 19.05 -2.05 15.87
C MET A 158 20.36 -2.50 16.53
N ILE A 159 21.49 -1.88 16.18
CA ILE A 159 22.80 -2.24 16.76
C ILE A 159 22.84 -1.95 18.27
N PRO A 160 22.53 -0.73 18.76
CA PRO A 160 22.57 -0.46 20.20
C PRO A 160 21.55 -1.30 20.98
N MET A 161 20.37 -1.56 20.42
CA MET A 161 19.40 -2.47 21.05
C MET A 161 19.94 -3.90 21.16
N PHE A 162 20.59 -4.40 20.11
CA PHE A 162 21.22 -5.72 20.17
C PHE A 162 22.30 -5.79 21.25
N ILE A 163 23.20 -4.80 21.33
CA ILE A 163 24.23 -4.73 22.38
C ILE A 163 23.59 -4.69 23.76
N LEU A 164 22.52 -3.91 23.94
CA LEU A 164 21.78 -3.83 25.20
C LEU A 164 21.20 -5.19 25.60
N TYR A 165 20.49 -5.85 24.69
CA TYR A 165 19.91 -7.17 24.96
C TYR A 165 20.95 -8.27 25.11
N SER A 166 22.08 -8.17 24.43
CA SER A 166 23.17 -9.14 24.54
C SER A 166 23.97 -8.99 25.82
N ASN A 167 24.52 -7.81 26.05
CA ASN A 167 25.58 -7.61 27.05
C ASN A 167 25.01 -7.22 28.43
N VAL A 168 23.89 -6.50 28.46
CA VAL A 168 23.30 -6.04 29.72
C VAL A 168 22.28 -7.05 30.23
N PHE A 169 21.42 -7.55 29.34
CA PHE A 169 20.29 -8.40 29.75
C PHE A 169 20.47 -9.90 29.47
N GLY A 170 21.36 -10.30 28.56
CA GLY A 170 21.55 -11.70 28.18
C GLY A 170 20.33 -12.35 27.51
N TRP A 171 19.54 -11.60 26.74
CA TRP A 171 18.27 -12.02 26.15
C TRP A 171 18.35 -12.58 24.73
N THR A 172 19.56 -12.76 24.16
CA THR A 172 19.79 -13.09 22.74
C THR A 172 19.05 -14.34 22.24
N ASN A 173 18.91 -15.37 23.08
CA ASN A 173 18.24 -16.62 22.74
C ASN A 173 16.81 -16.72 23.31
N SER A 174 16.08 -15.60 23.36
CA SER A 174 14.74 -15.57 23.97
C SER A 174 13.77 -14.64 23.24
N MET A 175 12.47 -14.78 23.53
CA MET A 175 11.42 -13.90 23.00
C MET A 175 11.34 -12.54 23.71
N LYS A 176 12.10 -12.37 24.80
CA LYS A 176 12.06 -11.17 25.67
C LYS A 176 12.38 -9.86 24.94
N PRO A 177 13.37 -9.79 24.03
CA PRO A 177 13.67 -8.56 23.28
C PRO A 177 12.51 -8.04 22.44
N ILE A 178 11.56 -8.90 22.07
CA ILE A 178 10.38 -8.51 21.31
C ILE A 178 9.20 -8.24 22.24
N LEU A 179 8.95 -9.14 23.19
CA LEU A 179 7.77 -9.10 24.03
C LEU A 179 7.80 -7.97 25.08
N ILE A 180 8.95 -7.78 25.74
CA ILE A 180 9.05 -6.80 26.83
C ILE A 180 8.87 -5.37 26.30
N PRO A 181 9.56 -4.94 25.24
CA PRO A 181 9.32 -3.59 24.70
C PRO A 181 7.88 -3.41 24.19
N ALA A 182 7.27 -4.46 23.61
CA ALA A 182 5.88 -4.43 23.18
C ALA A 182 4.90 -4.15 24.34
N ILE A 183 5.10 -4.77 25.50
CA ILE A 183 4.28 -4.53 26.72
C ILE A 183 4.30 -3.06 27.11
N PHE A 184 5.44 -2.40 27.01
CA PHE A 184 5.59 -0.98 27.36
C PHE A 184 5.24 0.00 26.24
N GLY A 185 4.65 -0.47 25.14
CA GLY A 185 4.33 0.37 23.99
C GLY A 185 5.55 0.87 23.21
N TYR A 186 6.71 0.22 23.40
CA TYR A 186 7.99 0.52 22.75
C TYR A 186 8.45 -0.63 21.85
N GLY A 187 7.53 -1.30 21.15
CA GLY A 187 7.91 -2.23 20.09
C GLY A 187 8.39 -1.51 18.83
N LEU A 188 8.55 -2.24 17.71
CA LEU A 188 9.19 -1.72 16.48
C LEU A 188 8.72 -0.31 16.09
N LYS A 189 7.42 0.01 16.12
CA LYS A 189 6.91 1.36 15.80
C LYS A 189 6.01 1.92 16.89
N GLY A 190 6.35 1.66 18.15
CA GLY A 190 5.51 1.98 19.31
C GLY A 190 5.06 3.45 19.38
N GLY A 191 5.99 4.39 19.19
CA GLY A 191 5.67 5.82 19.19
C GLY A 191 4.65 6.22 18.11
N LEU A 192 4.81 5.71 16.88
CA LEU A 192 3.85 5.95 15.79
C LEU A 192 2.47 5.38 16.13
N TYR A 193 2.40 4.17 16.69
CA TYR A 193 1.12 3.55 17.04
C TYR A 193 0.40 4.31 18.13
N ILE A 194 1.10 4.73 19.19
CA ILE A 194 0.53 5.57 20.24
C ILE A 194 0.03 6.91 19.68
N PHE A 195 0.80 7.52 18.77
CA PHE A 195 0.39 8.75 18.09
C PHE A 195 -0.91 8.56 17.30
N ILE A 196 -1.01 7.50 16.49
CA ILE A 196 -2.21 7.18 15.71
C ILE A 196 -3.41 6.93 16.63
N PHE A 197 -3.26 6.13 17.69
CA PHE A 197 -4.34 5.88 18.65
C PHE A 197 -4.82 7.17 19.31
N ARG A 198 -3.91 8.04 19.73
CA ARG A 198 -4.27 9.35 20.27
C ARG A 198 -5.09 10.15 19.27
N GLN A 199 -4.66 10.24 18.00
CA GLN A 199 -5.39 10.99 16.97
C GLN A 199 -6.78 10.41 16.68
N PHE A 200 -7.01 9.13 16.97
CA PHE A 200 -8.33 8.52 16.86
C PHE A 200 -9.24 8.82 18.07
N PHE A 201 -8.67 9.06 19.25
CA PHE A 201 -9.43 9.30 20.49
C PHE A 201 -9.69 10.79 20.81
N VAL A 202 -8.94 11.70 20.18
CA VAL A 202 -9.13 13.16 20.24
C VAL A 202 -10.37 13.54 19.45
#